data_AF-A0A1G9J7K8-F1
#
_entry.id   AF-A0A1G9J7K8-F1
#
_cell.length_a   1.000
_cell.length_b   1.000
_cell.length_c   1.000
_cell.angle_alpha   90.00
_cell.angle_beta   90.00
_cell.angle_gamma   90.00
#
_symmetry.space_group_name_H-M   'P 1'
#
loop_
_entity.id
_entity.type
_entity.pdbx_description
1 polymer ?
#
loop_
_entity_poly.entity_id
_entity_poly.type
_entity_poly.pdbx_seq_one_letter_code
_entity_poly.pdbx_strand_id
1 'polypeptide(L)'
;MDIEFHYYVTYLICVGAGLDAERAHKIAYSAEYVDDNNVVFEINKDTENEYKNYISQTFNITKPQTKLQRIYPFFHFVPGDVDEYSNKLADEKCPPLTTTPNNSNANEMLEKALNSENPYKIGLAIHAFTDTWAHQNFIGLAQGYNSITLKNPIDICHTNARRSPDIPDETWEDPRLDDEKVVNKERFLDALDKTYEKLFAYYGNGDKVKEKLKNDISQIIDKWDERADRIHQYKELALKYGTEKMPEYYEHEWFNRAVEEDYPEKYELEIPYIGIEFNPKNQFLKEYNWKDTDSYKETDWYKFQEAVKEHQQMMEEILSERIEEVEKIDEW
;
A
#
# COMPACT_ATOMS: atom_id res chain seq x y z
N MET A 1 -1.94 -4.19 3.20
CA MET A 1 -2.24 -5.55 2.70
C MET A 1 -0.92 -6.17 2.26
N ASP A 2 -0.88 -7.38 1.71
CA ASP A 2 0.36 -7.97 1.21
C ASP A 2 0.42 -8.03 -0.33
N ILE A 3 1.55 -8.52 -0.86
CA ILE A 3 1.78 -8.71 -2.30
C ILE A 3 0.68 -9.50 -3.03
N GLU A 4 -0.02 -10.41 -2.34
CA GLU A 4 -1.12 -11.15 -2.94
C GLU A 4 -2.20 -10.18 -3.41
N PHE A 5 -2.52 -9.19 -2.58
CA PHE A 5 -3.50 -8.19 -2.96
C PHE A 5 -2.90 -7.08 -3.83
N HIS A 6 -1.87 -6.40 -3.33
CA HIS A 6 -1.35 -5.17 -3.93
C HIS A 6 -0.81 -5.39 -5.34
N TYR A 7 -0.15 -6.52 -5.62
CA TYR A 7 0.30 -6.86 -6.96
C TYR A 7 -0.69 -7.79 -7.69
N TYR A 8 -0.88 -9.01 -7.18
CA TYR A 8 -1.54 -10.09 -7.94
C TYR A 8 -3.03 -9.85 -8.16
N VAL A 9 -3.79 -9.57 -7.09
CA VAL A 9 -5.22 -9.29 -7.19
C VAL A 9 -5.46 -7.94 -7.87
N THR A 10 -4.68 -6.90 -7.60
CA THR A 10 -4.79 -5.60 -8.31
C THR A 10 -4.64 -5.77 -9.82
N TYR A 11 -3.67 -6.56 -10.30
CA TYR A 11 -3.53 -6.85 -11.73
C TYR A 11 -4.78 -7.52 -12.29
N LEU A 12 -5.30 -8.55 -11.59
CA LEU A 12 -6.51 -9.27 -11.98
C LEU A 12 -7.74 -8.35 -12.03
N ILE A 13 -7.86 -7.42 -11.07
CA ILE A 13 -8.92 -6.41 -11.07
C ILE A 13 -8.78 -5.50 -12.29
N CYS A 14 -7.57 -5.03 -12.60
CA CYS A 14 -7.33 -4.15 -13.74
C CYS A 14 -7.71 -4.81 -15.08
N VAL A 15 -7.20 -6.02 -15.35
CA VAL A 15 -7.54 -6.74 -16.60
C VAL A 15 -9.01 -7.12 -16.63
N GLY A 16 -9.59 -7.53 -15.49
CA GLY A 16 -11.01 -7.81 -15.37
C GLY A 16 -11.91 -6.58 -15.57
N ALA A 17 -11.38 -5.37 -15.33
CA ALA A 17 -12.04 -4.10 -15.57
C ALA A 17 -11.87 -3.59 -17.02
N GLY A 18 -11.11 -4.29 -17.87
CA GLY A 18 -10.95 -3.97 -19.29
C GLY A 18 -9.67 -3.20 -19.64
N LEU A 19 -8.72 -3.06 -18.70
CA LEU A 19 -7.42 -2.46 -18.98
C LEU A 19 -6.52 -3.46 -19.74
N ASP A 20 -5.67 -2.95 -20.63
CA ASP A 20 -4.64 -3.77 -21.27
C ASP A 20 -3.56 -4.23 -20.27
N ALA A 21 -2.82 -5.28 -20.65
CA ALA A 21 -1.84 -5.94 -19.80
C ALA A 21 -0.69 -5.02 -19.37
N GLU A 22 -0.27 -4.08 -20.23
CA GLU A 22 0.82 -3.15 -19.93
C GLU A 22 0.40 -2.14 -18.86
N ARG A 23 -0.79 -1.54 -19.02
CA ARG A 23 -1.34 -0.59 -18.05
C ARG A 23 -1.69 -1.27 -16.73
N ALA A 24 -2.30 -2.46 -16.77
CA ALA A 24 -2.57 -3.27 -15.59
C ALA A 24 -1.28 -3.60 -14.83
N HIS A 25 -0.20 -3.95 -15.53
CA HIS A 25 1.11 -4.20 -14.93
C HIS A 25 1.66 -2.95 -14.24
N LYS A 26 1.65 -1.78 -14.89
CA LYS A 26 2.15 -0.54 -14.28
C LYS A 26 1.36 -0.15 -13.03
N ILE A 27 0.03 -0.32 -13.04
CA ILE A 27 -0.82 -0.04 -11.88
C ILE A 27 -0.50 -1.01 -10.74
N ALA A 28 -0.47 -2.32 -11.02
CA ALA A 28 -0.19 -3.34 -10.02
C ALA A 28 1.22 -3.24 -9.42
N TYR A 29 2.25 -3.02 -10.27
CA TYR A 29 3.62 -2.78 -9.80
C TYR A 29 3.67 -1.54 -8.93
N SER A 30 3.03 -0.43 -9.33
CA SER A 30 3.02 0.78 -8.50
C SER A 30 2.32 0.56 -7.16
N ALA A 31 1.26 -0.24 -7.11
CA ALA A 31 0.53 -0.54 -5.89
C ALA A 31 1.37 -1.36 -4.89
N GLU A 32 2.13 -2.36 -5.36
CA GLU A 32 3.08 -3.09 -4.50
C GLU A 32 4.29 -2.24 -4.11
N TYR A 33 4.82 -1.47 -5.06
CA TYR A 33 6.04 -0.70 -4.85
C TYR A 33 5.86 0.42 -3.83
N VAL A 34 4.62 0.74 -3.41
CA VAL A 34 4.37 1.64 -2.27
C VAL A 34 5.01 1.10 -0.98
N ASP A 35 4.88 -0.20 -0.71
CA ASP A 35 5.46 -0.88 0.46
C ASP A 35 6.98 -1.04 0.35
N ASP A 36 7.47 -1.30 -0.86
CA ASP A 36 8.88 -1.53 -1.11
C ASP A 36 9.71 -0.24 -1.27
N ASN A 37 9.05 0.91 -1.49
CA ASN A 37 9.70 2.21 -1.59
C ASN A 37 10.05 2.79 -0.20
N ASN A 38 10.99 2.10 0.47
CA ASN A 38 11.46 2.35 1.83
C ASN A 38 12.93 2.82 1.90
N VAL A 39 13.62 2.91 0.75
CA VAL A 39 15.02 3.36 0.64
C VAL A 39 15.07 4.74 -0.01
N VAL A 40 15.88 5.61 0.58
CA VAL A 40 16.25 6.91 -0.01
C VAL A 40 17.49 6.72 -0.87
N PHE A 41 17.37 7.06 -2.15
CA PHE A 41 18.42 7.06 -3.16
C PHE A 41 18.82 8.49 -3.51
N GLU A 42 20.13 8.71 -3.64
CA GLU A 42 20.71 9.92 -4.20
C GLU A 42 21.37 9.53 -5.54
N ILE A 43 20.89 10.13 -6.63
CA ILE A 43 21.38 9.84 -7.98
C ILE A 43 22.06 11.09 -8.54
N ASN A 44 23.23 10.92 -9.17
CA ASN A 44 23.96 11.99 -9.84
C ASN A 44 24.25 13.18 -8.90
N LYS A 45 24.60 12.89 -7.65
CA LYS A 45 24.82 13.89 -6.59
C LYS A 45 25.82 14.97 -7.01
N ASP A 46 25.56 16.23 -6.63
CA ASP A 46 26.40 17.38 -6.94
C ASP A 46 26.55 17.65 -8.47
N THR A 47 25.59 17.18 -9.29
CA THR A 47 25.53 17.44 -10.73
C THR A 47 24.20 18.11 -11.14
N GLU A 48 24.10 18.57 -12.39
CA GLU A 48 22.87 19.19 -12.92
C GLU A 48 21.66 18.25 -12.99
N ASN A 49 21.90 16.94 -13.00
CA ASN A 49 20.88 15.90 -13.08
C ASN A 49 20.67 15.20 -11.72
N GLU A 50 21.07 15.85 -10.62
CA GLU A 50 20.87 15.33 -9.28
C GLU A 50 19.38 15.03 -9.02
N TYR A 51 19.12 13.88 -8.42
CA TYR A 51 17.77 13.49 -8.01
C TYR A 51 17.77 12.74 -6.70
N LYS A 52 16.75 13.05 -5.89
CA LYS A 52 16.44 12.37 -4.64
C LYS A 52 14.98 11.98 -4.62
N ASN A 53 14.72 10.71 -4.35
CA ASN A 53 13.35 10.19 -4.26
C ASN A 53 12.69 10.51 -2.91
N TYR A 54 11.39 10.26 -2.82
CA TYR A 54 10.63 10.31 -1.59
C TYR A 54 10.11 8.91 -1.26
N ILE A 55 10.23 8.49 0.00
CA ILE A 55 9.79 7.16 0.44
C ILE A 55 8.29 7.16 0.76
N SER A 56 7.61 6.07 0.43
CA SER A 56 6.20 5.84 0.78
C SER A 56 6.01 4.77 1.84
N GLN A 57 7.10 4.21 2.37
CA GLN A 57 7.09 3.30 3.51
C GLN A 57 8.27 3.60 4.45
N THR A 58 8.05 3.43 5.76
CA THR A 58 9.11 3.57 6.77
C THR A 58 8.98 2.49 7.84
N PHE A 59 10.09 1.85 8.20
CA PHE A 59 10.11 0.80 9.23
C PHE A 59 10.76 1.27 10.55
N ASN A 60 11.19 2.55 10.61
CA ASN A 60 11.87 3.08 11.79
C ASN A 60 10.86 3.56 12.85
N ILE A 61 10.25 2.59 13.54
CA ILE A 61 9.32 2.82 14.64
C ILE A 61 10.01 3.26 15.94
N THR A 62 11.34 3.13 16.04
CA THR A 62 12.12 3.42 17.27
C THR A 62 12.74 4.82 17.30
N LYS A 63 12.87 5.49 16.15
CA LYS A 63 13.24 6.90 16.02
C LYS A 63 12.29 7.60 15.05
N PRO A 64 11.00 7.75 15.41
CA PRO A 64 10.03 8.40 14.54
C PRO A 64 10.46 9.83 14.30
N GLN A 65 10.80 10.15 13.05
CA GLN A 65 10.84 11.54 12.62
C GLN A 65 9.38 11.91 12.37
N THR A 66 8.85 12.91 13.06
CA THR A 66 7.44 13.33 12.99
C THR A 66 6.98 13.54 11.53
N LYS A 67 7.87 14.04 10.67
CA LYS A 67 7.61 14.19 9.22
C LYS A 67 7.45 12.86 8.47
N LEU A 68 8.18 11.81 8.85
CA LEU A 68 8.07 10.48 8.24
C LEU A 68 6.84 9.72 8.74
N GLN A 69 6.34 10.01 9.93
CA GLN A 69 5.11 9.37 10.41
C GLN A 69 3.87 9.74 9.58
N ARG A 70 3.87 10.90 8.88
CA ARG A 70 2.81 11.28 7.94
C ARG A 70 2.67 10.30 6.76
N ILE A 71 3.70 9.51 6.47
CA ILE A 71 3.64 8.46 5.45
C ILE A 71 2.49 7.49 5.73
N TYR A 72 2.31 7.08 7.00
CA TYR A 72 1.29 6.10 7.34
C TYR A 72 -0.13 6.60 7.01
N PRO A 73 -0.64 7.74 7.51
CA PRO A 73 -1.99 8.20 7.14
C PRO A 73 -2.15 8.62 5.67
N PHE A 74 -1.06 8.86 4.94
CA PHE A 74 -1.12 9.27 3.53
C PHE A 74 -1.11 8.08 2.56
N PHE A 75 -0.44 6.98 2.93
CA PHE A 75 -0.25 5.83 2.03
C PHE A 75 -0.92 4.55 2.53
N HIS A 76 -1.05 4.33 3.85
CA HIS A 76 -1.40 3.02 4.42
C HIS A 76 -2.67 3.07 5.31
N PHE A 77 -2.78 4.07 6.18
CA PHE A 77 -3.82 4.20 7.21
C PHE A 77 -4.70 5.41 6.94
N VAL A 78 -5.29 5.49 5.75
CA VAL A 78 -6.06 6.67 5.33
C VAL A 78 -7.25 6.86 6.27
N PRO A 79 -7.31 7.97 7.03
CA PRO A 79 -8.35 8.16 8.03
C PRO A 79 -9.69 8.42 7.39
N GLY A 80 -10.77 7.97 8.02
CA GLY A 80 -12.14 8.13 7.53
C GLY A 80 -13.09 8.74 8.54
N ASP A 81 -14.37 8.81 8.19
CA ASP A 81 -15.42 9.34 9.06
C ASP A 81 -15.80 8.31 10.13
N VAL A 82 -15.66 8.71 11.39
CA VAL A 82 -15.76 7.81 12.55
C VAL A 82 -17.16 7.76 13.17
N ASP A 83 -17.97 8.81 12.97
CA ASP A 83 -19.29 8.92 13.60
C ASP A 83 -20.25 7.83 13.14
N GLU A 84 -20.27 7.50 11.84
CA GLU A 84 -21.10 6.41 11.29
C GLU A 84 -20.52 5.02 11.61
N TYR A 85 -19.22 4.94 11.86
CA TYR A 85 -18.48 3.68 12.08
C TYR A 85 -18.42 3.27 13.56
N SER A 86 -18.64 4.20 14.49
CA SER A 86 -18.49 4.05 15.95
C SER A 86 -19.41 3.02 16.63
N ASN A 87 -20.40 2.46 15.93
CA ASN A 87 -21.32 1.45 16.47
C ASN A 87 -20.75 0.01 16.51
N LYS A 88 -19.44 -0.17 16.30
CA LYS A 88 -18.76 -1.48 16.24
C LYS A 88 -17.68 -1.66 17.33
N LEU A 89 -17.49 -0.68 18.19
CA LEU A 89 -16.42 -0.64 19.19
C LEU A 89 -16.98 -0.85 20.59
N ALA A 90 -16.28 -1.66 21.37
CA ALA A 90 -16.77 -2.24 22.62
C ALA A 90 -17.12 -1.23 23.73
N ASP A 91 -16.49 -0.05 23.78
CA ASP A 91 -16.80 0.95 24.82
C ASP A 91 -16.23 2.37 24.59
N GLU A 92 -15.53 2.64 23.48
CA GLU A 92 -14.89 3.94 23.23
C GLU A 92 -15.31 4.57 21.91
N LYS A 93 -15.47 5.91 21.90
CA LYS A 93 -15.59 6.66 20.65
C LYS A 93 -14.33 6.45 19.83
N CYS A 94 -14.50 5.97 18.61
CA CYS A 94 -13.45 5.83 17.62
C CYS A 94 -12.67 7.16 17.50
N PRO A 95 -11.36 7.19 17.83
CA PRO A 95 -10.61 8.44 17.86
C PRO A 95 -10.50 9.08 16.46
N PRO A 96 -10.26 10.39 16.38
CA PRO A 96 -9.91 11.03 15.12
C PRO A 96 -8.73 10.33 14.45
N LEU A 97 -8.67 10.41 13.13
CA LEU A 97 -7.67 9.75 12.29
C LEU A 97 -7.75 8.20 12.26
N THR A 98 -8.81 7.59 12.79
CA THR A 98 -9.00 6.15 12.61
C THR A 98 -9.30 5.81 11.15
N THR A 99 -8.61 4.80 10.66
CA THR A 99 -8.87 4.22 9.33
C THR A 99 -10.21 3.50 9.35
N THR A 100 -11.13 3.93 8.48
CA THR A 100 -12.41 3.24 8.24
C THR A 100 -12.44 2.73 6.81
N PRO A 101 -13.06 1.56 6.54
CA PRO A 101 -13.04 0.96 5.21
C PRO A 101 -13.83 1.80 4.21
N ASN A 102 -13.35 1.87 2.97
CA ASN A 102 -14.01 2.61 1.88
C ASN A 102 -14.32 4.09 2.22
N ASN A 103 -13.44 4.75 2.97
CA ASN A 103 -13.70 6.11 3.44
C ASN A 103 -13.64 7.17 2.33
N SER A 104 -14.26 8.33 2.59
CA SER A 104 -14.38 9.47 1.69
C SER A 104 -13.03 10.00 1.20
N ASN A 105 -12.04 10.12 2.08
CA ASN A 105 -10.70 10.62 1.74
C ASN A 105 -9.98 9.72 0.73
N ALA A 106 -9.96 8.40 0.97
CA ALA A 106 -9.38 7.43 0.05
C ALA A 106 -10.14 7.36 -1.28
N ASN A 107 -11.47 7.52 -1.24
CA ASN A 107 -12.30 7.60 -2.44
C ASN A 107 -11.96 8.82 -3.29
N GLU A 108 -11.82 10.00 -2.67
CA GLU A 108 -11.45 11.24 -3.33
C GLU A 108 -10.05 11.13 -3.97
N MET A 109 -9.06 10.58 -3.25
CA MET A 109 -7.71 10.38 -3.78
C MET A 109 -7.73 9.45 -5.02
N LEU A 110 -8.46 8.34 -4.95
CA LEU A 110 -8.59 7.41 -6.08
C LEU A 110 -9.32 8.04 -7.26
N GLU A 111 -10.35 8.87 -7.04
CA GLU A 111 -11.01 9.60 -8.12
C GLU A 111 -10.06 10.60 -8.81
N LYS A 112 -9.30 11.39 -8.05
CA LYS A 112 -8.29 12.30 -8.62
C LYS A 112 -7.23 11.53 -9.43
N ALA A 113 -6.78 10.38 -8.92
CA ALA A 113 -5.81 9.53 -9.60
C ALA A 113 -6.37 8.95 -10.91
N LEU A 114 -7.61 8.45 -10.92
CA LEU A 114 -8.27 7.95 -12.12
C LEU A 114 -8.41 9.06 -13.18
N ASN A 115 -8.84 10.26 -12.78
CA ASN A 115 -8.96 11.43 -13.65
C ASN A 115 -7.63 11.88 -14.26
N SER A 116 -6.49 11.56 -13.63
CA SER A 116 -5.17 11.87 -14.17
C SER A 116 -4.73 10.95 -15.31
N GLU A 117 -5.41 9.80 -15.46
CA GLU A 117 -5.05 8.71 -16.38
C GLU A 117 -3.60 8.20 -16.23
N ASN A 118 -2.91 8.57 -15.15
CA ASN A 118 -1.53 8.18 -14.89
C ASN A 118 -1.50 6.84 -14.12
N PRO A 119 -0.95 5.76 -14.70
CA PRO A 119 -0.99 4.44 -14.08
C PRO A 119 -0.24 4.37 -12.74
N TYR A 120 0.82 5.17 -12.55
CA TYR A 120 1.57 5.20 -11.30
C TYR A 120 0.72 5.81 -10.17
N LYS A 121 0.06 6.95 -10.45
CA LYS A 121 -0.86 7.59 -9.50
C LYS A 121 -2.05 6.70 -9.17
N ILE A 122 -2.58 6.00 -10.17
CA ILE A 122 -3.69 5.05 -9.99
C ILE A 122 -3.26 3.90 -9.07
N GLY A 123 -2.07 3.32 -9.28
CA GLY A 123 -1.56 2.26 -8.40
C GLY A 123 -1.36 2.71 -6.96
N LEU A 124 -0.73 3.87 -6.75
CA LEU A 124 -0.57 4.50 -5.43
C LEU A 124 -1.92 4.70 -4.71
N ALA A 125 -2.91 5.23 -5.42
CA ALA A 125 -4.23 5.46 -4.85
C ALA A 125 -5.02 4.17 -4.62
N ILE A 126 -4.88 3.15 -5.48
CA ILE A 126 -5.49 1.83 -5.25
C ILE A 126 -4.90 1.19 -3.99
N HIS A 127 -3.57 1.21 -3.82
CA HIS A 127 -2.92 0.69 -2.62
C HIS A 127 -3.55 1.32 -1.35
N ALA A 128 -3.49 2.65 -1.24
CA ALA A 128 -4.02 3.38 -0.09
C ALA A 128 -5.53 3.16 0.11
N PHE A 129 -6.29 3.05 -0.97
CA PHE A 129 -7.71 2.75 -0.93
C PHE A 129 -8.00 1.36 -0.38
N THR A 130 -7.28 0.34 -0.86
CA THR A 130 -7.49 -1.05 -0.45
C THR A 130 -7.06 -1.29 0.99
N ASP A 131 -6.03 -0.58 1.46
CA ASP A 131 -5.59 -0.67 2.85
C ASP A 131 -6.58 -0.13 3.86
N THR A 132 -7.55 0.69 3.43
CA THR A 132 -8.65 1.09 4.31
C THR A 132 -9.42 -0.10 4.87
N TRP A 133 -9.42 -1.26 4.19
CA TRP A 133 -10.01 -2.50 4.70
C TRP A 133 -9.08 -3.32 5.59
N ALA A 134 -7.81 -3.49 5.20
CA ALA A 134 -6.86 -4.26 6.01
C ALA A 134 -6.60 -3.55 7.34
N HIS A 135 -6.41 -2.24 7.28
CA HIS A 135 -6.00 -1.42 8.40
C HIS A 135 -7.16 -0.71 9.10
N GLN A 136 -8.41 -1.10 8.81
CA GLN A 136 -9.56 -0.57 9.54
C GLN A 136 -9.44 -0.80 11.05
N ASN A 137 -9.92 0.17 11.84
CA ASN A 137 -9.78 0.23 13.30
C ASN A 137 -8.36 0.54 13.82
N PHE A 138 -7.42 0.90 12.95
CA PHE A 138 -6.11 1.39 13.36
C PHE A 138 -5.90 2.85 12.97
N ILE A 139 -5.06 3.52 13.74
CA ILE A 139 -4.54 4.85 13.45
C ILE A 139 -3.09 4.66 13.00
N GLY A 140 -2.71 5.31 11.88
CA GLY A 140 -1.35 5.27 11.35
C GLY A 140 -0.28 5.94 12.21
N LEU A 141 -0.61 6.35 13.43
CA LEU A 141 0.26 7.11 14.34
C LEU A 141 0.35 6.37 15.67
N ALA A 142 1.33 6.75 16.51
CA ALA A 142 1.48 6.16 17.84
C ALA A 142 0.31 6.61 18.74
N GLN A 143 -0.58 5.67 19.08
CA GLN A 143 -1.81 5.92 19.83
C GLN A 143 -2.15 4.69 20.67
N GLY A 144 -2.44 4.87 21.95
CA GLY A 144 -2.83 3.75 22.84
C GLY A 144 -4.05 2.98 22.35
N TYR A 145 -4.92 3.61 21.56
CA TYR A 145 -6.05 2.99 20.87
C TYR A 145 -5.64 1.81 19.95
N ASN A 146 -4.41 1.80 19.43
CA ASN A 146 -3.91 0.70 18.60
C ASN A 146 -3.55 -0.57 19.41
N SER A 147 -3.56 -0.50 20.74
CA SER A 147 -3.11 -1.59 21.60
C SER A 147 -4.12 -2.73 21.64
N ILE A 148 -3.69 -3.92 21.17
CA ILE A 148 -4.44 -5.18 21.29
C ILE A 148 -4.00 -5.95 22.55
N THR A 149 -2.79 -5.70 23.05
CA THR A 149 -2.26 -6.39 24.24
C THR A 149 -1.61 -5.41 25.20
N LEU A 150 -1.87 -5.57 26.50
CA LEU A 150 -1.32 -4.73 27.59
C LEU A 150 0.22 -4.79 27.75
N LYS A 151 0.97 -5.44 26.84
CA LYS A 151 2.39 -5.79 27.04
C LYS A 151 3.34 -5.25 25.98
N ASN A 152 2.87 -4.54 24.95
CA ASN A 152 3.74 -3.98 23.92
C ASN A 152 3.87 -2.47 24.10
N PRO A 153 5.09 -1.91 24.28
CA PRO A 153 5.27 -0.47 24.44
C PRO A 153 5.13 0.34 23.14
N ILE A 154 4.88 -0.31 21.99
CA ILE A 154 4.79 0.35 20.67
C ILE A 154 3.40 0.15 20.06
N ASP A 155 2.52 1.13 20.29
CA ASP A 155 1.16 1.16 19.75
C ASP A 155 1.06 2.06 18.50
N ILE A 156 1.96 1.82 17.52
CA ILE A 156 1.92 2.47 16.21
C ILE A 156 1.30 1.53 15.18
N CYS A 157 0.38 2.04 14.35
CA CYS A 157 -0.26 1.26 13.30
C CYS A 157 -0.85 -0.05 13.88
N HIS A 158 -0.76 -1.16 13.14
CA HIS A 158 -1.18 -2.48 13.64
C HIS A 158 -0.01 -3.31 14.20
N THR A 159 1.05 -2.69 14.72
CA THR A 159 2.25 -3.41 15.22
C THR A 159 1.89 -4.50 16.25
N ASN A 160 0.88 -4.25 17.09
CA ASN A 160 0.36 -5.22 18.06
C ASN A 160 -0.35 -6.41 17.40
N ALA A 161 -1.02 -6.21 16.25
CA ALA A 161 -1.65 -7.26 15.45
C ALA A 161 -0.66 -8.01 14.54
N ARG A 162 0.62 -7.60 14.52
CA ARG A 162 1.67 -8.14 13.64
C ARG A 162 1.22 -8.08 12.16
N ARG A 163 1.39 -9.18 11.42
CA ARG A 163 1.00 -9.31 10.00
C ARG A 163 -0.44 -9.76 9.80
N SER A 164 -1.17 -10.03 10.89
CA SER A 164 -2.50 -10.64 10.79
C SER A 164 -3.44 -9.81 9.91
N PRO A 165 -3.48 -8.47 9.96
CA PRO A 165 -4.34 -7.68 9.05
C PRO A 165 -4.05 -7.84 7.55
N ASP A 166 -2.85 -8.29 7.19
CA ASP A 166 -2.36 -8.35 5.80
C ASP A 166 -2.47 -9.74 5.17
N ILE A 167 -2.85 -10.76 5.93
CA ILE A 167 -2.90 -12.16 5.46
C ILE A 167 -4.32 -12.49 4.99
N PRO A 168 -4.57 -12.71 3.67
CA PRO A 168 -5.94 -12.81 3.12
C PRO A 168 -6.81 -13.93 3.71
N ASP A 169 -6.20 -15.07 4.04
CA ASP A 169 -6.86 -16.28 4.55
C ASP A 169 -6.94 -16.35 6.08
N GLU A 170 -6.41 -15.35 6.79
CA GLU A 170 -6.37 -15.37 8.25
C GLU A 170 -7.69 -14.89 8.87
N THR A 171 -8.02 -15.51 10.00
CA THR A 171 -9.03 -15.04 10.95
C THR A 171 -8.35 -14.84 12.29
N TRP A 172 -8.49 -13.66 12.88
CA TRP A 172 -7.80 -13.27 14.11
C TRP A 172 -8.73 -12.49 15.05
N GLU A 173 -8.27 -12.22 16.27
CA GLU A 173 -9.07 -11.58 17.33
C GLU A 173 -8.55 -10.16 17.61
N ASP A 174 -9.46 -9.20 17.59
CA ASP A 174 -9.24 -7.81 17.98
C ASP A 174 -10.16 -7.47 19.17
N PRO A 175 -9.65 -7.51 20.42
CA PRO A 175 -10.44 -7.31 21.64
C PRO A 175 -10.97 -5.88 21.80
N ARG A 176 -10.65 -4.97 20.87
CA ARG A 176 -11.18 -3.61 20.84
C ARG A 176 -12.57 -3.54 20.21
N LEU A 177 -12.98 -4.59 19.48
CA LEU A 177 -14.24 -4.66 18.73
C LEU A 177 -15.36 -5.30 19.56
N ASP A 178 -16.62 -4.95 19.25
CA ASP A 178 -17.81 -5.61 19.84
C ASP A 178 -17.86 -7.11 19.52
N ASP A 179 -17.57 -7.46 18.27
CA ASP A 179 -17.27 -8.82 17.83
C ASP A 179 -15.77 -8.89 17.59
N GLU A 180 -15.06 -9.52 18.52
CA GLU A 180 -13.60 -9.61 18.49
C GLU A 180 -13.11 -10.32 17.21
N LYS A 181 -13.95 -11.12 16.54
CA LYS A 181 -13.54 -11.91 15.39
C LYS A 181 -13.38 -11.06 14.12
N VAL A 182 -12.15 -11.03 13.61
CA VAL A 182 -11.80 -10.42 12.32
C VAL A 182 -11.61 -11.50 11.26
N VAL A 183 -12.37 -11.42 10.16
CA VAL A 183 -12.25 -12.33 9.00
C VAL A 183 -11.68 -11.56 7.81
N ASN A 184 -10.39 -11.75 7.51
CA ASN A 184 -9.71 -10.95 6.47
C ASN A 184 -10.27 -11.22 5.08
N LYS A 185 -10.63 -12.47 4.77
CA LYS A 185 -11.22 -12.83 3.47
C LYS A 185 -12.38 -11.91 3.09
N GLU A 186 -13.28 -11.60 4.03
CA GLU A 186 -14.42 -10.72 3.76
C GLU A 186 -13.98 -9.28 3.47
N ARG A 187 -13.02 -8.76 4.25
CA ARG A 187 -12.43 -7.43 4.05
C ARG A 187 -11.74 -7.33 2.69
N PHE A 188 -10.94 -8.32 2.31
CA PHE A 188 -10.22 -8.38 1.04
C PHE A 188 -11.18 -8.48 -0.15
N LEU A 189 -12.21 -9.33 -0.06
CA LEU A 189 -13.19 -9.48 -1.14
C LEU A 189 -14.09 -8.25 -1.30
N ASP A 190 -14.34 -7.47 -0.24
CA ASP A 190 -15.03 -6.18 -0.33
C ASP A 190 -14.14 -5.09 -0.94
N ALA A 191 -12.86 -5.03 -0.55
CA ALA A 191 -11.88 -4.14 -1.19
C ALA A 191 -11.77 -4.41 -2.70
N LEU A 192 -11.70 -5.69 -3.09
CA LEU A 192 -11.71 -6.13 -4.49
C LEU A 192 -12.96 -5.62 -5.22
N ASP A 193 -14.13 -5.82 -4.62
CA ASP A 193 -15.41 -5.45 -5.21
C ASP A 193 -15.46 -3.95 -5.52
N LYS A 194 -15.09 -3.11 -4.54
CA LYS A 194 -15.10 -1.65 -4.69
C LYS A 194 -14.05 -1.13 -5.64
N THR A 195 -12.86 -1.74 -5.64
CA THR A 195 -11.80 -1.38 -6.57
C THR A 195 -12.20 -1.71 -8.00
N TYR A 196 -12.79 -2.90 -8.23
CA TYR A 196 -13.34 -3.28 -9.53
C TYR A 196 -14.42 -2.31 -9.99
N GLU A 197 -15.39 -1.97 -9.13
CA GLU A 197 -16.49 -1.08 -9.48
C GLU A 197 -16.00 0.28 -9.99
N LYS A 198 -14.99 0.85 -9.33
CA LYS A 198 -14.37 2.12 -9.73
C LYS A 198 -13.62 2.01 -11.05
N LEU A 199 -12.75 1.02 -11.20
CA LEU A 199 -11.98 0.83 -12.43
C LEU A 199 -12.90 0.53 -13.62
N PHE A 200 -13.90 -0.33 -13.45
CA PHE A 200 -14.85 -0.64 -14.51
C PHE A 200 -15.73 0.56 -14.86
N ALA A 201 -16.13 1.40 -13.89
CA ALA A 201 -16.87 2.62 -14.21
C ALA A 201 -16.07 3.59 -15.08
N TYR A 202 -14.74 3.60 -14.94
CA TYR A 202 -13.85 4.50 -15.67
C TYR A 202 -13.37 3.92 -17.01
N TYR A 203 -12.99 2.64 -17.04
CA TYR A 203 -12.35 1.99 -18.19
C TYR A 203 -13.20 0.91 -18.87
N GLY A 204 -14.29 0.48 -18.23
CA GLY A 204 -15.06 -0.69 -18.63
C GLY A 204 -15.61 -0.58 -20.05
N ASN A 205 -15.22 -1.52 -20.89
CA ASN A 205 -15.61 -1.60 -22.30
C ASN A 205 -16.01 -3.03 -22.69
N GLY A 206 -16.76 -3.74 -21.85
CA GLY A 206 -17.14 -5.12 -22.10
C GLY A 206 -18.08 -5.72 -21.07
N ASP A 207 -18.13 -7.04 -21.00
CA ASP A 207 -18.93 -7.77 -20.02
C ASP A 207 -18.35 -7.60 -18.61
N LYS A 208 -19.21 -7.30 -17.65
CA LYS A 208 -18.84 -7.24 -16.23
C LYS A 208 -18.53 -8.64 -15.72
N VAL A 209 -17.26 -8.92 -15.42
CA VAL A 209 -16.80 -10.21 -14.86
C VAL A 209 -16.64 -10.21 -13.34
N LYS A 210 -16.96 -9.08 -12.67
CA LYS A 210 -16.81 -8.85 -11.23
C LYS A 210 -17.14 -10.06 -10.36
N GLU A 211 -18.36 -10.56 -10.46
CA GLU A 211 -18.84 -11.67 -9.63
C GLU A 211 -18.06 -12.97 -9.86
N LYS A 212 -17.67 -13.23 -11.12
CA LYS A 212 -16.90 -14.42 -11.48
C LYS A 212 -15.47 -14.31 -10.93
N LEU A 213 -14.84 -13.15 -11.09
CA LEU A 213 -13.49 -12.88 -10.59
C LEU A 213 -13.44 -12.96 -9.06
N LYS A 214 -14.39 -12.31 -8.38
CA LYS A 214 -14.52 -12.36 -6.92
C LYS A 214 -14.71 -13.79 -6.42
N ASN A 215 -15.53 -14.59 -7.08
CA ASN A 215 -15.73 -16.01 -6.73
C ASN A 215 -14.47 -16.86 -6.96
N ASP A 216 -13.76 -16.68 -8.07
CA ASP A 216 -12.51 -17.40 -8.32
C ASP A 216 -11.44 -17.06 -7.26
N ILE A 217 -11.27 -15.78 -6.91
CA ILE A 217 -10.32 -15.35 -5.87
C ILE A 217 -10.74 -15.84 -4.49
N SER A 218 -12.04 -15.78 -4.17
CA SER A 218 -12.60 -16.33 -2.92
C SER A 218 -12.25 -17.82 -2.75
N GLN A 219 -12.32 -18.60 -3.84
CA GLN A 219 -11.94 -20.02 -3.83
C GLN A 219 -10.45 -20.25 -3.64
N ILE A 220 -9.58 -19.36 -4.13
CA ILE A 220 -8.13 -19.45 -3.90
C ILE A 220 -7.81 -19.21 -2.42
N ILE A 221 -8.43 -18.20 -1.81
CA ILE A 221 -8.26 -17.90 -0.38
C ILE A 221 -8.76 -19.06 0.51
N ASP A 222 -9.83 -19.76 0.11
CA ASP A 222 -10.41 -20.87 0.88
C ASP A 222 -9.58 -22.15 0.93
N LYS A 223 -8.60 -22.34 0.04
CA LYS A 223 -7.93 -23.65 -0.10
C LYS A 223 -6.97 -23.99 1.03
N TRP A 224 -6.72 -23.06 1.96
CA TRP A 224 -5.69 -23.21 3.01
C TRP A 224 -4.31 -23.55 2.44
N ASP A 225 -4.08 -23.14 1.19
CA ASP A 225 -2.82 -23.34 0.48
C ASP A 225 -1.76 -22.35 1.00
N GLU A 226 -0.48 -22.69 0.84
CA GLU A 226 0.59 -21.75 1.16
C GLU A 226 0.53 -20.51 0.25
N ARG A 227 1.03 -19.37 0.73
CA ARG A 227 1.07 -18.11 -0.04
C ARG A 227 1.64 -18.28 -1.45
N ALA A 228 2.66 -19.12 -1.62
CA ALA A 228 3.27 -19.40 -2.92
C ALA A 228 2.28 -20.09 -3.90
N ASP A 229 1.46 -21.02 -3.41
CA ASP A 229 0.46 -21.73 -4.19
C ASP A 229 -0.70 -20.81 -4.58
N ARG A 230 -1.12 -19.92 -3.69
CA ARG A 230 -2.13 -18.89 -4.01
C ARG A 230 -1.63 -17.91 -5.06
N ILE A 231 -0.39 -17.43 -4.92
CA ILE A 231 0.27 -16.61 -5.94
C ILE A 231 0.32 -17.32 -7.30
N HIS A 232 0.67 -18.61 -7.32
CA HIS A 232 0.63 -19.40 -8.55
C HIS A 232 -0.78 -19.43 -9.15
N GLN A 233 -1.81 -19.63 -8.34
CA GLN A 233 -3.20 -19.64 -8.79
C GLN A 233 -3.68 -18.28 -9.30
N TYR A 234 -3.26 -17.15 -8.70
CA TYR A 234 -3.56 -15.82 -9.24
C TYR A 234 -2.94 -15.61 -10.63
N LYS A 235 -1.72 -16.09 -10.84
CA LYS A 235 -1.06 -16.04 -12.16
C LYS A 235 -1.80 -16.86 -13.22
N GLU A 236 -2.32 -18.04 -12.85
CA GLU A 236 -3.15 -18.84 -13.76
C GLU A 236 -4.50 -18.15 -14.06
N LEU A 237 -5.09 -17.43 -13.10
CA LEU A 237 -6.28 -16.61 -13.36
C LEU A 237 -6.00 -15.45 -14.32
N ALA A 238 -4.79 -14.90 -14.33
CA ALA A 238 -4.46 -13.80 -15.24
C ALA A 238 -4.58 -14.23 -16.70
N LEU A 239 -4.25 -15.49 -17.03
CA LEU A 239 -4.46 -16.06 -18.37
C LEU A 239 -5.94 -16.27 -18.72
N LYS A 240 -6.81 -16.39 -17.71
CA LYS A 240 -8.27 -16.56 -17.88
C LYS A 240 -8.98 -15.23 -18.10
N TYR A 241 -8.53 -14.16 -17.44
CA TYR A 241 -9.17 -12.84 -17.46
C TYR A 241 -8.47 -11.84 -18.37
N GLY A 242 -7.17 -11.98 -18.60
CA GLY A 242 -6.37 -11.19 -19.51
C GLY A 242 -6.05 -11.93 -20.82
N THR A 243 -5.32 -11.27 -21.71
CA THR A 243 -4.85 -11.85 -22.98
C THR A 243 -3.41 -12.35 -22.92
N GLU A 244 -2.70 -12.06 -21.82
CA GLU A 244 -1.27 -12.27 -21.67
C GLU A 244 -0.94 -12.87 -20.31
N LYS A 245 0.25 -13.46 -20.19
CA LYS A 245 0.76 -13.92 -18.91
C LYS A 245 1.07 -12.71 -18.03
N MET A 246 0.67 -12.79 -16.77
CA MET A 246 1.04 -11.77 -15.77
C MET A 246 2.56 -11.68 -15.63
N PRO A 247 3.14 -10.47 -15.71
CA PRO A 247 4.56 -10.26 -15.41
C PRO A 247 4.92 -10.69 -13.98
N GLU A 248 6.18 -11.05 -13.78
CA GLU A 248 6.71 -11.32 -12.44
C GLU A 248 7.03 -9.98 -11.75
N TYR A 249 6.81 -9.92 -10.43
CA TYR A 249 7.23 -8.77 -9.63
C TYR A 249 8.66 -8.95 -9.15
N TYR A 250 9.48 -7.94 -9.36
CA TYR A 250 10.85 -7.86 -8.85
C TYR A 250 11.07 -6.48 -8.22
N GLU A 251 11.16 -6.41 -6.90
CA GLU A 251 11.25 -5.18 -6.09
C GLU A 251 12.09 -4.05 -6.72
N HIS A 252 13.30 -4.36 -7.18
CA HIS A 252 14.26 -3.37 -7.68
C HIS A 252 14.28 -3.23 -9.21
N GLU A 253 13.39 -3.88 -9.96
CA GLU A 253 13.44 -3.89 -11.43
C GLU A 253 13.34 -2.49 -12.03
N TRP A 254 12.38 -1.67 -11.59
CA TRP A 254 12.25 -0.30 -12.09
C TRP A 254 13.50 0.55 -11.78
N PHE A 255 14.03 0.43 -10.57
CA PHE A 255 15.22 1.19 -10.16
C PHE A 255 16.45 0.76 -10.97
N ASN A 256 16.75 -0.54 -11.02
CA ASN A 256 17.91 -1.10 -11.72
C ASN A 256 17.87 -0.82 -13.24
N ARG A 257 16.68 -0.68 -13.82
CA ARG A 257 16.54 -0.22 -15.22
C ARG A 257 16.93 1.25 -15.41
N ALA A 258 16.80 2.08 -14.39
CA ALA A 258 17.04 3.52 -14.45
C ALA A 258 18.49 3.92 -14.12
N VAL A 259 19.21 3.12 -13.34
CA VAL A 259 20.58 3.43 -12.87
C VAL A 259 21.66 2.61 -13.58
N GLU A 260 22.90 3.10 -13.56
CA GLU A 260 24.05 2.45 -14.20
C GLU A 260 24.47 1.17 -13.47
N GLU A 261 24.41 1.18 -12.15
CA GLU A 261 24.78 0.06 -11.29
C GLU A 261 23.57 -0.47 -10.54
N ASP A 262 23.26 -1.75 -10.72
CA ASP A 262 22.16 -2.41 -10.02
C ASP A 262 22.29 -2.24 -8.51
N TYR A 263 21.15 -1.96 -7.87
CA TYR A 263 21.02 -2.15 -6.44
C TYR A 263 21.23 -3.62 -6.14
N PRO A 264 22.13 -3.99 -5.20
CA PRO A 264 22.34 -5.38 -4.87
C PRO A 264 21.01 -5.99 -4.45
N GLU A 265 20.60 -7.10 -5.08
CA GLU A 265 19.57 -7.94 -4.51
C GLU A 265 19.94 -8.18 -3.06
N LYS A 266 18.96 -8.00 -2.17
CA LYS A 266 19.09 -8.06 -0.71
C LYS A 266 19.75 -9.37 -0.25
N TYR A 267 21.07 -9.46 -0.33
CA TYR A 267 21.85 -10.54 0.26
C TYR A 267 21.84 -10.34 1.78
N GLU A 268 21.21 -11.29 2.48
CA GLU A 268 21.55 -11.69 3.85
C GLU A 268 21.62 -10.59 4.92
N LEU A 269 20.85 -9.52 4.80
CA LEU A 269 20.40 -8.80 5.99
C LEU A 269 19.13 -9.50 6.47
N GLU A 270 19.31 -10.54 7.29
CA GLU A 270 18.27 -10.92 8.25
C GLU A 270 17.78 -9.60 8.87
N ILE A 271 16.55 -9.21 8.55
CA ILE A 271 15.83 -8.20 9.32
C ILE A 271 15.07 -9.02 10.35
N PRO A 272 15.64 -9.33 11.53
CA PRO A 272 14.82 -9.81 12.61
C PRO A 272 13.91 -8.65 13.01
N TYR A 273 12.65 -8.79 12.63
CA TYR A 273 11.54 -8.02 13.17
C TYR A 273 11.72 -7.86 14.68
N ILE A 274 11.66 -6.62 15.14
CA ILE A 274 11.60 -6.20 16.55
C ILE A 274 12.90 -6.49 17.33
N GLY A 275 13.66 -5.43 17.61
CA GLY A 275 14.55 -5.40 18.79
C GLY A 275 16.06 -5.30 18.56
N ILE A 276 16.55 -5.08 17.35
CA ILE A 276 17.96 -4.71 17.13
C ILE A 276 18.02 -3.30 16.55
N GLU A 277 18.92 -2.48 17.10
CA GLU A 277 19.17 -1.11 16.65
C GLU A 277 19.30 -1.09 15.12
N PHE A 278 18.37 -0.38 14.47
CA PHE A 278 18.56 0.15 13.13
C PHE A 278 19.97 0.72 13.08
N ASN A 279 20.85 0.11 12.29
CA ASN A 279 22.19 0.63 12.09
C ASN A 279 22.14 1.64 10.93
N PRO A 280 22.08 2.96 11.19
CA PRO A 280 22.05 3.96 10.13
C PRO A 280 23.31 3.94 9.26
N LYS A 281 24.37 3.21 9.65
CA LYS A 281 25.58 3.04 8.84
C LYS A 281 25.47 1.94 7.78
N ASN A 282 24.41 1.13 7.79
CA ASN A 282 24.12 0.14 6.74
C ASN A 282 23.22 0.70 5.62
N GLN A 283 22.81 1.98 5.70
CA GLN A 283 22.61 2.72 4.46
C GLN A 283 23.99 2.79 3.81
N PHE A 284 24.24 1.89 2.86
CA PHE A 284 25.16 2.22 1.79
C PHE A 284 24.63 3.51 1.20
N LEU A 285 25.15 4.66 1.66
CA LEU A 285 25.11 5.94 0.95
C LEU A 285 25.98 5.76 -0.29
N LYS A 286 25.59 4.79 -1.12
CA LYS A 286 26.11 4.57 -2.45
C LYS A 286 25.43 5.62 -3.29
N GLU A 287 26.23 6.52 -3.82
CA GLU A 287 25.78 7.43 -4.85
C GLU A 287 25.54 6.60 -6.12
N TYR A 288 24.37 6.76 -6.71
CA TYR A 288 24.02 6.09 -7.97
C TYR A 288 24.18 7.07 -9.12
N ASN A 289 24.38 6.56 -10.32
CA ASN A 289 24.33 7.36 -11.53
C ASN A 289 23.14 6.94 -12.40
N TRP A 290 22.56 7.90 -13.11
CA TRP A 290 21.60 7.60 -14.16
C TRP A 290 22.27 6.78 -15.25
N LYS A 291 21.57 5.75 -15.73
CA LYS A 291 22.01 4.98 -16.89
C LYS A 291 22.05 5.83 -18.17
N ASP A 292 21.09 6.74 -18.30
CA ASP A 292 20.97 7.69 -19.39
C ASP A 292 20.48 9.03 -18.83
N THR A 293 21.35 10.03 -18.81
CA THR A 293 21.05 11.38 -18.30
C THR A 293 20.09 12.17 -19.19
N ASP A 294 19.95 11.80 -20.46
CA ASP A 294 19.08 12.51 -21.40
C ASP A 294 17.63 12.01 -21.32
N SER A 295 17.41 10.77 -20.87
CA SER A 295 16.08 10.13 -20.86
C SER A 295 15.63 9.57 -19.51
N TYR A 296 16.36 9.77 -18.41
CA TYR A 296 16.00 9.18 -17.10
C TYR A 296 14.58 9.50 -16.63
N LYS A 297 14.05 10.67 -17.03
CA LYS A 297 12.68 11.11 -16.71
C LYS A 297 11.60 10.23 -17.34
N GLU A 298 11.94 9.46 -18.36
CA GLU A 298 11.02 8.54 -19.03
C GLU A 298 10.93 7.17 -18.36
N THR A 299 11.83 6.87 -17.41
CA THR A 299 11.87 5.59 -16.70
C THR A 299 10.65 5.42 -15.79
N ASP A 300 10.21 4.17 -15.63
CA ASP A 300 9.11 3.85 -14.72
C ASP A 300 9.42 4.28 -13.28
N TRP A 301 10.67 4.09 -12.84
CA TRP A 301 11.09 4.49 -11.49
C TRP A 301 10.96 5.99 -11.28
N TYR A 302 11.48 6.83 -12.18
CA TYR A 302 11.34 8.29 -12.02
C TYR A 302 9.87 8.72 -12.01
N LYS A 303 9.05 8.19 -12.94
CA LYS A 303 7.62 8.51 -13.03
C LYS A 303 6.85 8.09 -11.78
N PHE A 304 7.18 6.93 -11.21
CA PHE A 304 6.64 6.49 -9.93
C PHE A 304 7.05 7.42 -8.78
N GLN A 305 8.33 7.80 -8.69
CA GLN A 305 8.80 8.67 -7.61
C GLN A 305 8.21 10.08 -7.67
N GLU A 306 7.97 10.63 -8.86
CA GLU A 306 7.21 11.87 -9.00
C GLU A 306 5.74 11.67 -8.60
N ALA A 307 5.12 10.54 -8.96
CA ALA A 307 3.76 10.22 -8.53
C ALA A 307 3.64 10.08 -7.00
N VAL A 308 4.65 9.54 -6.30
CA VAL A 308 4.70 9.48 -4.83
C VAL A 308 4.66 10.87 -4.21
N LYS A 309 5.49 11.80 -4.71
CA LYS A 309 5.53 13.19 -4.23
C LYS A 309 4.19 13.90 -4.43
N GLU A 310 3.58 13.70 -5.59
CA GLU A 310 2.27 14.27 -5.90
C GLU A 310 1.14 13.65 -5.04
N HIS A 311 1.16 12.34 -4.81
CA HIS A 311 0.21 11.65 -3.92
C HIS A 311 0.29 12.21 -2.50
N GLN A 312 1.51 12.37 -1.97
CA GLN A 312 1.72 12.99 -0.67
C GLN A 312 1.11 14.39 -0.60
N GLN A 313 1.39 15.23 -1.59
CA GLN A 313 0.86 16.60 -1.64
C GLN A 313 -0.68 16.61 -1.68
N MET A 314 -1.29 15.76 -2.50
CA MET A 314 -2.74 15.64 -2.59
C MET A 314 -3.37 15.16 -1.30
N MET A 315 -2.76 14.18 -0.62
CA MET A 315 -3.23 13.71 0.68
C MET A 315 -3.09 14.77 1.76
N GLU A 316 -2.05 15.61 1.69
CA GLU A 316 -1.90 16.76 2.58
C GLU A 316 -3.02 17.79 2.39
N GLU A 317 -3.46 18.01 1.15
CA GLU A 317 -4.60 18.88 0.83
C GLU A 317 -5.93 18.26 1.32
N ILE A 318 -6.19 16.99 1.01
CA ILE A 318 -7.41 16.25 1.40
C ILE A 318 -7.56 16.20 2.92
N LEU A 319 -6.46 15.96 3.64
CA LEU A 319 -6.48 15.83 5.09
C LEU A 319 -6.24 17.15 5.83
N SER A 320 -6.10 18.28 5.14
CA SER A 320 -5.69 19.56 5.73
C SER A 320 -6.47 19.99 6.98
N GLU A 321 -7.80 19.78 7.01
CA GLU A 321 -8.64 20.06 8.19
C GLU A 321 -8.36 19.12 9.39
N ARG A 322 -7.85 17.92 9.12
CA ARG A 322 -7.42 16.91 10.12
C ARG A 322 -5.93 16.96 10.41
N ILE A 323 -5.13 17.67 9.58
CA ILE A 323 -3.69 17.80 9.78
C ILE A 323 -3.37 18.61 11.02
N GLU A 324 -4.22 19.53 11.46
CA GLU A 324 -4.05 20.15 12.78
C GLU A 324 -4.08 19.10 13.90
N GLU A 325 -4.85 18.02 13.76
CA GLU A 325 -4.87 16.90 14.72
C GLU A 325 -3.64 16.01 14.59
N VAL A 326 -3.08 15.88 13.37
CA VAL A 326 -1.79 15.23 13.10
C VAL A 326 -0.60 16.05 13.64
N GLU A 327 -0.71 17.39 13.63
CA GLU A 327 0.33 18.34 14.07
C GLU A 327 0.27 18.64 15.58
N LYS A 328 -0.92 18.63 16.20
CA LYS A 328 -1.09 18.78 17.67
C LYS A 328 -0.53 17.62 18.50
N ILE A 329 -0.01 16.58 17.84
CA ILE A 329 0.70 15.45 18.47
C ILE A 329 2.05 15.90 19.09
N ASP A 330 2.54 17.11 18.78
CA ASP A 330 3.71 17.70 19.44
C ASP A 330 3.50 18.04 20.94
N GLU A 331 2.28 17.93 21.49
CA GLU A 331 1.98 18.32 22.89
C GLU A 331 1.44 17.20 23.82
N TRP A 332 1.51 15.91 23.46
CA TRP A 332 0.99 14.81 24.30
C TRP A 332 2.05 13.82 24.79
#